data_AF-A0A8T3Q085-F1
#
_entry.id   AF-A0A8T3Q085-F1
#
_cell.length_a   1.000
_cell.length_b   1.000
_cell.length_c   1.000
_cell.angle_alpha   90.00
_cell.angle_beta   90.00
_cell.angle_gamma   90.00
#
_symmetry.space_group_name_H-M   'P 1'
#
loop_
_entity.id
_entity.type
_entity.pdbx_description
1 polymer ?
#
loop_
_entity_poly.entity_id
_entity_poly.type
_entity_poly.pdbx_seq_one_letter_code
_entity_poly.pdbx_strand_id
1 'polypeptide(L)'
;MVPPDGRDGQLIGTGTGDVRGELLHGKLRWSFYAADCAYLAVRAGFSQPVDELCRTHPGGEIHTDDGAVIRWDATGFGLRGTDRSQPHGWRMASALVFDTDDTRYAWLNRAMAVWLGEFDERIGVARYTAWVAAGDVPAALRPAA
;
A
#
# COMPACT_ATOMS: atom_id res chain seq x y z
N MET A 1 -10.65 -0.45 -10.40
CA MET A 1 -11.13 -0.20 -9.03
C MET A 1 -11.26 -1.57 -8.40
N VAL A 2 -10.65 -1.79 -7.23
CA VAL A 2 -10.68 -3.15 -6.64
C VAL A 2 -11.96 -3.30 -5.82
N PRO A 3 -12.79 -4.33 -6.09
CA PRO A 3 -14.03 -4.57 -5.36
C PRO A 3 -13.80 -4.79 -3.85
N PRO A 4 -14.82 -4.58 -3.01
CA PRO A 4 -14.75 -4.81 -1.56
C PRO A 4 -14.73 -6.29 -1.19
N ASP A 5 -15.11 -7.20 -2.09
CA ASP A 5 -15.27 -8.62 -1.78
C ASP A 5 -13.96 -9.24 -1.26
N GLY A 6 -14.02 -9.85 -0.08
CA GLY A 6 -12.86 -10.45 0.59
C GLY A 6 -11.96 -9.46 1.34
N ARG A 7 -12.29 -8.17 1.36
CA ARG A 7 -11.53 -7.15 2.10
C ARG A 7 -12.20 -6.79 3.43
N ASP A 8 -11.37 -6.53 4.42
CA ASP A 8 -11.82 -6.07 5.72
C ASP A 8 -12.09 -4.56 5.71
N GLY A 9 -13.25 -4.17 6.25
CA GLY A 9 -13.56 -2.78 6.56
C GLY A 9 -14.32 -2.02 5.46
N GLN A 10 -14.29 -0.70 5.56
CA GLN A 10 -15.01 0.20 4.64
C GLN A 10 -14.05 0.83 3.64
N LEU A 11 -14.52 1.08 2.42
CA LEU A 11 -13.77 1.85 1.43
C LEU A 11 -13.56 3.27 1.95
N ILE A 12 -12.31 3.66 2.17
CA ILE A 12 -11.94 4.99 2.65
C ILE A 12 -11.32 5.88 1.58
N GLY A 13 -10.89 5.31 0.45
CA GLY A 13 -10.38 6.09 -0.67
C GLY A 13 -10.04 5.26 -1.90
N THR A 14 -9.93 5.96 -3.02
CA THR A 14 -9.41 5.42 -4.28
C THR A 14 -8.51 6.47 -4.93
N GLY A 15 -7.54 6.04 -5.73
CA GLY A 15 -6.70 7.00 -6.43
C GLY A 15 -5.75 6.37 -7.44
N THR A 16 -4.80 7.20 -7.87
CA THR A 16 -3.72 6.83 -8.77
C THR A 16 -2.37 7.26 -8.19
N GLY A 17 -1.28 6.79 -8.79
CA GLY A 17 0.07 7.15 -8.40
C GLY A 17 1.12 6.65 -9.39
N ASP A 18 2.38 6.76 -8.99
CA ASP A 18 3.54 6.27 -9.73
C ASP A 18 4.29 5.23 -8.90
N VAL A 19 4.83 4.22 -9.56
CA VAL A 19 5.77 3.25 -9.00
C VAL A 19 7.12 3.49 -9.64
N ARG A 20 8.18 3.62 -8.82
CA ARG A 20 9.55 3.81 -9.28
C ARG A 20 10.49 2.88 -8.55
N GLY A 21 11.19 2.03 -9.29
CA GLY A 21 12.23 1.14 -8.83
C GLY A 21 13.00 0.56 -10.01
N GLU A 22 14.17 -0.03 -9.75
CA GLU A 22 15.04 -0.57 -10.81
C GLU A 22 14.37 -1.71 -11.58
N LEU A 23 13.61 -2.55 -10.88
CA LEU A 23 12.95 -3.74 -11.44
C LEU A 23 11.46 -3.55 -11.72
N LEU A 24 10.89 -2.39 -11.37
CA LEU A 24 9.47 -2.12 -11.52
C LEU A 24 9.23 -0.60 -11.62
N HIS A 25 8.73 -0.16 -12.77
CA HIS A 25 8.37 1.23 -13.02
C HIS A 25 7.03 1.31 -13.76
N GLY A 26 6.15 2.22 -13.35
CA GLY A 26 4.84 2.36 -13.97
C GLY A 26 3.85 3.24 -13.24
N LYS A 27 2.57 3.10 -13.61
CA LYS A 27 1.43 3.81 -13.01
C LYS A 27 0.65 2.89 -12.09
N LEU A 28 0.23 3.42 -10.96
CA LEU A 28 -0.57 2.73 -9.95
C LEU A 28 -2.03 3.21 -10.01
N ARG A 29 -2.96 2.28 -9.84
CA ARG A 29 -4.36 2.55 -9.46
C ARG A 29 -4.67 1.77 -8.19
N TRP A 30 -5.37 2.39 -7.24
CA TRP A 30 -5.56 1.78 -5.93
C TRP A 30 -6.95 2.05 -5.35
N SER A 31 -7.35 1.16 -4.44
CA SER A 31 -8.52 1.28 -3.56
C SER A 31 -8.07 0.91 -2.15
N PHE A 32 -8.53 1.66 -1.15
CA PHE A 32 -8.03 1.57 0.21
C PHE A 32 -9.19 1.34 1.17
N TYR A 33 -9.10 0.28 1.95
CA TYR A 33 -10.12 -0.14 2.92
C TYR A 33 -9.54 -0.10 4.33
N ALA A 34 -10.37 0.27 5.31
CA ALA A 34 -9.97 0.29 6.71
C ALA A 34 -11.04 -0.26 7.65
N ALA A 35 -10.58 -1.04 8.64
CA ALA A 35 -11.36 -1.62 9.72
C ALA A 35 -10.78 -1.23 11.07
N ASP A 36 -11.58 -1.34 12.13
CA ASP A 36 -11.20 -1.03 13.52
C ASP A 36 -10.47 0.31 13.65
N CYS A 37 -10.97 1.30 12.91
CA CYS A 37 -10.28 2.54 12.66
C CYS A 37 -11.05 3.67 13.36
N ALA A 38 -10.47 4.19 14.44
CA ALA A 38 -11.04 5.34 15.16
C ALA A 38 -11.16 6.59 14.26
N TYR A 39 -10.46 6.64 13.12
CA TYR A 39 -10.71 7.57 12.02
C TYR A 39 -12.19 7.69 11.62
N LEU A 40 -12.95 6.58 11.64
CA LEU A 40 -14.38 6.62 11.35
C LEU A 40 -15.16 7.37 12.45
N ALA A 41 -14.73 7.25 13.71
CA ALA A 41 -15.27 8.04 14.82
C ALA A 41 -14.80 9.51 14.78
N VAL A 42 -13.55 9.79 14.37
CA VAL A 42 -13.05 11.15 14.16
C VAL A 42 -13.79 11.85 13.02
N ARG A 43 -14.04 11.17 11.89
CA ARG A 43 -14.90 11.69 10.81
C ARG A 43 -16.34 11.92 11.27
N ALA A 44 -16.79 11.19 12.29
CA ALA A 44 -18.09 11.40 12.93
C ALA A 44 -18.07 12.46 14.07
N GLY A 45 -16.93 13.12 14.33
CA GLY A 45 -16.82 14.27 15.24
C GLY A 45 -16.40 13.96 16.69
N PHE A 46 -15.95 12.74 17.01
CA PHE A 46 -15.53 12.38 18.36
C PHE A 46 -14.06 12.76 18.62
N SER A 47 -13.75 13.35 19.79
CA SER A 47 -12.38 13.61 20.24
C SER A 47 -11.78 12.36 20.90
N GLN A 48 -10.92 11.63 20.19
CA GLN A 48 -10.20 10.48 20.71
C GLN A 48 -8.75 10.86 21.12
N PRO A 49 -8.19 10.25 22.18
CA PRO A 49 -6.78 10.40 22.51
C PRO A 49 -5.89 9.70 21.46
N VAL A 50 -4.70 10.27 21.27
CA VAL A 50 -3.65 9.94 20.28
C VAL A 50 -3.17 8.47 20.30
N ASP A 51 -2.64 8.04 19.15
CA ASP A 51 -2.20 6.69 18.71
C ASP A 51 -3.33 5.76 18.24
N GLU A 52 -4.03 6.17 17.17
CA GLU A 52 -5.06 5.32 16.54
C GLU A 52 -4.44 4.27 15.61
N LEU A 53 -4.63 3.00 15.95
CA LEU A 53 -4.30 1.86 15.10
C LEU A 53 -5.51 1.51 14.22
N CYS A 54 -5.37 1.68 12.91
CA CYS A 54 -6.33 1.19 11.93
C CYS A 54 -5.82 -0.08 11.26
N ARG A 55 -6.66 -1.11 11.10
CA ARG A 55 -6.36 -2.22 10.18
C ARG A 55 -6.65 -1.76 8.77
N THR A 56 -5.77 -2.07 7.83
CA THR A 56 -5.85 -1.61 6.45
C THR A 56 -5.78 -2.76 5.47
N HIS A 57 -6.55 -2.65 4.39
CA HIS A 57 -6.61 -3.66 3.34
C HIS A 57 -6.59 -3.00 1.95
N PRO A 58 -5.50 -2.33 1.55
CA PRO A 58 -5.41 -1.71 0.24
C PRO A 58 -5.08 -2.72 -0.86
N GLY A 59 -5.46 -2.39 -2.09
CA GLY A 59 -5.11 -3.18 -3.26
C GLY A 59 -5.31 -2.41 -4.55
N GLY A 60 -4.79 -2.95 -5.64
CA GLY A 60 -4.79 -2.24 -6.90
C GLY A 60 -4.13 -2.96 -8.05
N GLU A 61 -3.78 -2.15 -9.04
CA GLU A 61 -3.06 -2.58 -10.24
C GLU A 61 -1.90 -1.63 -10.50
N ILE A 62 -0.78 -2.19 -10.94
CA ILE A 62 0.36 -1.49 -11.48
C ILE A 62 0.39 -1.80 -12.98
N HIS A 63 0.36 -0.73 -13.78
CA HIS A 63 0.49 -0.76 -15.23
C HIS A 63 1.92 -0.33 -15.53
N THR A 64 2.77 -1.28 -15.91
CA THR A 64 4.19 -1.01 -16.11
C THR A 64 4.43 -0.28 -17.43
N ASP A 65 5.53 0.48 -17.50
CA ASP A 65 5.86 1.21 -18.73
C ASP A 65 6.17 0.28 -19.91
N ASP A 66 6.58 -0.96 -19.62
CA ASP A 66 6.82 -2.01 -20.60
C ASP A 66 5.59 -2.91 -20.88
N GLY A 67 4.40 -2.45 -20.46
CA GLY A 67 3.10 -2.96 -20.89
C GLY A 67 2.53 -4.13 -20.08
N ALA A 68 3.15 -4.52 -18.97
CA ALA A 68 2.61 -5.55 -18.08
C ALA A 68 1.55 -4.95 -17.12
N VAL A 69 0.65 -5.81 -16.65
CA VAL A 69 -0.30 -5.50 -15.58
C VAL A 69 -0.02 -6.42 -14.41
N ILE A 70 0.20 -5.82 -13.24
CA ILE A 70 0.46 -6.53 -11.98
C ILE A 70 -0.62 -6.12 -10.99
N ARG A 71 -1.45 -7.07 -10.58
CA ARG A 71 -2.39 -6.89 -9.48
C ARG A 71 -1.63 -7.00 -8.18
N TRP A 72 -2.04 -6.24 -7.17
CA TRP A 72 -1.48 -6.33 -5.83
C TRP A 72 -2.57 -6.23 -4.78
N ASP A 73 -2.35 -6.94 -3.68
CA ASP A 73 -3.18 -6.89 -2.49
C ASP A 73 -2.28 -6.74 -1.27
N ALA A 74 -2.80 -6.16 -0.20
CA ALA A 74 -2.03 -5.93 1.00
C ALA A 74 -2.90 -5.90 2.26
N THR A 75 -2.34 -6.36 3.37
CA THR A 75 -2.92 -6.18 4.70
C THR A 75 -1.91 -5.49 5.60
N GLY A 76 -2.35 -4.53 6.40
CA GLY A 76 -1.46 -3.85 7.33
C GLY A 76 -2.16 -2.95 8.32
N PHE A 77 -1.42 -1.93 8.74
CA PHE A 77 -1.80 -1.02 9.81
C PHE A 77 -1.45 0.43 9.49
N GLY A 78 -2.28 1.34 10.00
CA GLY A 78 -2.02 2.78 10.00
C GLY A 78 -2.04 3.34 11.40
N LEU A 79 -1.08 4.22 11.71
CA LEU A 79 -0.94 4.92 12.99
C LEU A 79 -1.09 6.42 12.75
N ARG A 80 -2.14 7.03 13.31
CA ARG A 80 -2.41 8.47 13.18
C ARG A 80 -1.87 9.26 14.37
N GLY A 81 -1.27 10.42 14.10
CA GLY A 81 -0.95 11.39 15.16
C GLY A 81 0.20 10.99 16.09
N THR A 82 1.01 10.02 15.67
CA THR A 82 2.24 9.61 16.38
C THR A 82 3.25 10.76 16.50
N ASP A 83 3.20 11.74 15.60
CA ASP A 83 3.85 13.04 15.73
C ASP A 83 2.81 14.11 16.05
N ARG A 84 2.87 14.67 17.27
CA ARG A 84 1.94 15.72 17.73
C ARG A 84 2.03 17.02 16.95
N SER A 85 3.17 17.29 16.28
CA SER A 85 3.32 18.45 15.41
C SER A 85 2.61 18.25 14.06
N GLN A 86 2.28 17.00 13.72
CA GLN A 86 1.61 16.60 12.48
C GLN A 86 0.40 15.69 12.78
N PRO A 87 -0.65 16.19 13.44
CA PRO A 87 -1.77 15.37 13.91
C PRO A 87 -2.60 14.71 12.78
N HIS A 88 -2.44 15.17 11.53
CA HIS A 88 -3.07 14.61 10.33
C HIS A 88 -2.17 13.67 9.53
N GLY A 89 -0.95 13.44 10.03
CA GLY A 89 0.00 12.50 9.46
C GLY A 89 -0.29 11.08 9.91
N TRP A 90 -0.21 10.17 8.96
CA TRP A 90 -0.32 8.73 9.16
C TRP A 90 1.01 8.06 8.89
N ARG A 91 1.41 7.13 9.75
CA ARG A 91 2.50 6.18 9.48
C ARG A 91 1.89 4.83 9.18
N MET A 92 2.33 4.21 8.09
CA MET A 92 1.67 3.04 7.51
C MET A 92 2.67 1.93 7.28
N ALA A 93 2.28 0.69 7.57
CA ALA A 93 3.02 -0.50 7.22
C ALA A 93 2.05 -1.61 6.76
N SER A 94 2.42 -2.38 5.75
CA SER A 94 1.61 -3.51 5.23
C SER A 94 2.50 -4.55 4.58
N ALA A 95 2.05 -5.81 4.63
CA ALA A 95 2.57 -6.87 3.79
C ALA A 95 1.79 -6.89 2.47
N LEU A 96 2.47 -7.16 1.36
CA LEU A 96 1.91 -7.16 0.01
C LEU A 96 2.10 -8.53 -0.64
N VAL A 97 1.13 -8.87 -1.48
CA VAL A 97 1.17 -9.98 -2.43
C VAL A 97 0.87 -9.45 -3.82
N PHE A 98 1.37 -10.13 -4.84
CA PHE A 98 1.23 -9.75 -6.23
C PHE A 98 0.68 -10.89 -7.06
N ASP A 99 0.07 -10.55 -8.18
CA ASP A 99 -0.45 -11.49 -9.16
C ASP A 99 -0.35 -10.90 -10.57
N THR A 100 0.31 -11.62 -11.48
CA THR A 100 0.50 -11.23 -12.87
C THR A 100 0.67 -12.44 -13.78
N ASP A 101 0.16 -12.32 -15.00
CA ASP A 101 0.31 -13.31 -16.06
C ASP A 101 1.58 -13.06 -16.91
N ASP A 102 2.28 -11.93 -16.69
CA ASP A 102 3.47 -11.57 -17.45
C ASP A 102 4.71 -12.31 -16.94
N THR A 103 5.34 -13.10 -17.82
CA THR A 103 6.48 -13.96 -17.46
C THR A 103 7.71 -13.18 -17.00
N ARG A 104 7.88 -11.92 -17.42
CA ARG A 104 8.97 -11.05 -16.95
C ARG A 104 8.87 -10.76 -15.45
N TYR A 105 7.63 -10.70 -14.96
CA TYR A 105 7.29 -10.35 -13.58
C TYR A 105 6.76 -11.52 -12.76
N ALA A 106 6.71 -12.74 -13.33
CA ALA A 106 6.19 -13.94 -12.66
C ALA A 106 6.87 -14.27 -11.31
N TRP A 107 8.07 -13.75 -11.08
CA TRP A 107 8.75 -13.87 -9.78
C TRP A 107 8.01 -13.13 -8.65
N LEU A 108 7.23 -12.08 -8.95
CA LEU A 108 6.41 -11.36 -7.97
C LEU A 108 5.26 -12.21 -7.43
N ASN A 109 4.74 -13.17 -8.19
CA ASN A 109 3.63 -14.04 -7.77
C ASN A 109 3.98 -14.92 -6.55
N ARG A 110 5.27 -15.07 -6.25
CA ARG A 110 5.78 -15.81 -5.10
C ARG A 110 6.55 -14.93 -4.11
N ALA A 111 6.70 -13.65 -4.42
CA ALA A 111 7.48 -12.74 -3.59
C ALA A 111 6.65 -12.26 -2.41
N MET A 112 7.25 -12.28 -1.23
CA MET A 112 6.69 -11.60 -0.07
C MET A 112 7.29 -10.20 0.02
N ALA A 113 6.42 -9.19 0.06
CA ALA A 113 6.83 -7.80 0.17
C ALA A 113 6.24 -7.12 1.39
N VAL A 114 6.91 -6.06 1.82
CA VAL A 114 6.42 -5.11 2.81
C VAL A 114 6.54 -3.71 2.25
N TRP A 115 5.63 -2.82 2.63
CA TRP A 115 5.82 -1.38 2.43
C TRP A 115 5.82 -0.65 3.77
N LEU A 116 6.47 0.51 3.79
CA LEU A 116 6.44 1.45 4.89
C LEU A 116 6.34 2.85 4.30
N GLY A 117 5.59 3.72 4.95
CA GLY A 117 5.61 5.13 4.61
C GLY A 117 4.50 5.90 5.28
N GLU A 118 4.06 6.96 4.61
CA GLU A 118 3.24 7.99 5.22
C GLU A 118 2.09 8.44 4.32
N PHE A 119 1.03 8.92 4.94
CA PHE A 119 -0.10 9.55 4.28
C PHE A 119 -0.43 10.88 4.96
N ASP A 120 -0.46 11.98 4.19
CA ASP A 120 -0.94 13.28 4.65
C ASP A 120 -2.40 13.44 4.26
N GLU A 121 -3.27 13.36 5.27
CA GLU A 121 -4.72 13.44 5.11
C GLU A 121 -5.17 14.77 4.48
N ARG A 122 -4.45 15.86 4.73
CA ARG A 122 -4.88 17.21 4.32
C ARG A 122 -4.77 17.39 2.81
N ILE A 123 -3.74 16.81 2.22
CA ILE A 123 -3.48 16.89 0.77
C ILE A 123 -3.86 15.61 0.03
N GLY A 124 -4.22 14.55 0.76
CA GLY A 124 -4.63 13.27 0.17
C GLY A 124 -3.50 12.54 -0.55
N VAL A 125 -2.24 12.75 -0.15
CA VAL A 125 -1.06 12.17 -0.79
C VAL A 125 -0.38 11.18 0.14
N ALA A 126 -0.07 10.00 -0.40
CA ALA A 126 0.74 9.00 0.27
C ALA A 126 2.09 8.81 -0.40
N ARG A 127 3.11 8.46 0.38
CA ARG A 127 4.43 8.07 -0.10
C ARG A 127 4.87 6.82 0.64
N TYR A 128 5.18 5.78 -0.11
CA TYR A 128 5.61 4.49 0.43
C TYR A 128 6.89 4.04 -0.25
N THR A 129 7.71 3.31 0.48
CA THR A 129 8.77 2.48 -0.08
C THR A 129 8.37 1.03 0.14
N ALA A 130 8.53 0.20 -0.89
CA ALA A 130 8.24 -1.22 -0.84
C ALA A 130 9.53 -2.02 -1.02
N TRP A 131 9.63 -3.13 -0.30
CA TRP A 131 10.74 -4.07 -0.37
C TRP A 131 10.21 -5.48 -0.53
N VAL A 132 10.87 -6.24 -1.39
CA VAL A 132 10.70 -7.69 -1.52
C VAL A 132 11.83 -8.38 -0.78
N ALA A 133 11.57 -9.57 -0.23
CA ALA A 133 12.64 -10.36 0.37
C ALA A 133 13.71 -10.67 -0.69
N ALA A 134 14.98 -10.47 -0.35
CA ALA A 134 16.09 -10.65 -1.30
C ALA A 134 16.13 -12.06 -1.91
N GLY A 135 15.69 -13.08 -1.16
CA GLY A 135 15.57 -14.46 -1.62
C GLY A 135 14.59 -14.65 -2.77
N ASP A 136 13.55 -13.83 -2.84
CA ASP A 136 12.46 -13.95 -3.83
C ASP A 136 12.84 -13.32 -5.18
N VAL A 137 13.77 -12.35 -5.17
CA VAL A 137 14.30 -11.73 -6.38
C VAL A 137 15.16 -12.75 -7.14
N PRO A 138 14.87 -13.04 -8.42
CA PRO A 138 15.70 -13.92 -9.24
C PRO A 138 17.16 -13.47 -9.27
N ALA A 139 18.11 -14.41 -9.18
CA ALA A 139 19.54 -14.09 -9.15
C ALA A 139 19.99 -13.24 -10.36
N ALA A 140 19.40 -13.46 -11.54
CA ALA A 140 19.68 -12.70 -12.75
C ALA A 140 19.24 -11.22 -12.69
N LEU A 141 18.39 -10.85 -11.73
CA LEU A 141 17.87 -9.50 -11.54
C LEU A 141 18.48 -8.79 -10.32
N ARG A 142 19.34 -9.47 -9.55
CA ARG A 142 19.98 -8.86 -8.39
C ARG A 142 21.13 -7.95 -8.83
N PRO A 143 21.37 -6.81 -8.14
CA PRO A 143 22.56 -6.01 -8.38
C PRO A 143 23.82 -6.86 -8.23
N ALA A 144 24.83 -6.60 -9.06
CA ALA A 144 26.15 -7.18 -8.86
C ALA A 144 26.72 -6.67 -7.53
N ALA A 145 27.23 -7.60 -6.71
CA ALA A 145 27.86 -7.29 -5.42
C ALA A 145 29.20 -6.56 -5.59
#